data_AF-A0A1G7T031-F1
#
_entry.id   AF-A0A1G7T031-F1
#
_cell.length_a   1.000
_cell.length_b   1.000
_cell.length_c   1.000
_cell.angle_alpha   90.00
_cell.angle_beta   90.00
_cell.angle_gamma   90.00
#
_symmetry.space_group_name_H-M   'P 1'
#
loop_
_entity.id
_entity.type
_entity.pdbx_description
1 polymer ?
#
loop_
_entity_poly.entity_id
_entity_poly.type
_entity_poly.pdbx_seq_one_letter_code
_entity_poly.pdbx_strand_id
1 'polypeptide(L)' 'MMLINPSIIDQSVEVDEQYEGCLSFFDVRGMVPRPVRIEVEHQDIDGTVLITSFEGAVARLVCHEMTISVGAYTVRA' A
#
# COMPACT_ATOMS: atom_id res chain seq x y z
N MET A 1 11.64 -3.87 -5.41
CA MET A 1 11.82 -2.41 -5.51
C MET A 1 12.19 -1.88 -4.14
N MET A 2 12.93 -0.78 -4.04
CA MET A 2 13.21 -0.10 -2.78
C MET A 2 12.70 1.34 -2.92
N LEU A 3 11.80 1.74 -2.02
CA LEU A 3 11.23 3.09 -1.98
C LEU A 3 11.71 3.74 -0.70
N ILE A 4 12.61 4.71 -0.79
CA ILE A 4 13.18 5.39 0.38
C ILE A 4 12.34 6.61 0.71
N ASN A 5 12.03 6.83 1.99
CA ASN A 5 11.18 7.92 2.47
C ASN A 5 9.86 8.09 1.67
N PRO A 6 9.10 7.02 1.41
CA PRO A 6 8.04 7.11 0.43
C PRO A 6 6.76 7.71 1.02
N SER A 7 6.02 8.47 0.22
CA SER A 7 4.73 9.07 0.58
C SER A 7 3.73 8.90 -0.56
N ILE A 8 2.51 8.47 -0.24
CA ILE A 8 1.40 8.49 -1.21
C ILE A 8 1.01 9.95 -1.42
N ILE A 9 1.07 10.43 -2.66
CA ILE A 9 0.74 11.81 -3.03
C ILE A 9 -0.57 11.92 -3.83
N ASP A 10 -1.01 10.81 -4.44
CA ASP A 10 -2.30 10.70 -5.12
C ASP A 10 -2.84 9.27 -5.05
N GLN A 11 -4.17 9.11 -5.14
CA GLN A 11 -4.85 7.83 -5.13
C GLN A 11 -6.16 7.87 -5.93
N SER A 12 -6.50 6.76 -6.58
CA SER A 12 -7.76 6.65 -7.31
C SER A 12 -8.97 6.67 -6.37
N VAL A 13 -10.09 7.18 -6.88
CA VAL A 13 -11.41 7.05 -6.24
C VAL A 13 -11.92 5.61 -6.32
N GLU A 14 -11.59 4.91 -7.41
CA GLU A 14 -11.92 3.49 -7.57
C GLU A 14 -11.14 2.65 -6.56
N VAL A 15 -11.86 1.73 -5.91
CA VAL A 15 -11.35 0.88 -4.83
C VAL A 15 -11.69 -0.57 -5.14
N ASP A 16 -10.73 -1.46 -4.90
CA ASP A 16 -10.92 -2.90 -4.93
C ASP A 16 -10.86 -3.48 -3.49
N GLU A 17 -11.74 -4.43 -3.20
CA GLU A 17 -11.79 -5.07 -1.89
C GLU A 17 -11.40 -6.55 -2.03
N GLN A 18 -10.34 -6.95 -1.33
CA GLN A 18 -9.78 -8.31 -1.40
C GLN A 18 -9.24 -8.74 -0.03
N TYR A 19 -9.10 -10.06 0.16
CA TYR A 19 -8.48 -10.60 1.35
C TYR A 19 -6.97 -10.35 1.36
N GLU A 20 -6.48 -9.69 2.42
CA GLU A 20 -5.05 -9.50 2.72
C GLU A 20 -4.65 -10.31 3.94
N GLY A 21 -3.43 -10.85 3.91
CA GLY A 21 -2.72 -11.33 5.08
C GLY A 21 -1.51 -10.44 5.36
N CYS A 22 -0.99 -10.48 6.58
CA CYS A 22 0.23 -9.77 6.95
C CYS A 22 1.22 -10.76 7.55
N LEU A 23 2.50 -10.64 7.19
CA LEU A 23 3.56 -11.47 7.77
C LEU A 23 3.73 -11.24 9.29
N SER A 24 3.26 -10.11 9.81
CA SER A 24 3.24 -9.81 11.25
C SER A 24 2.07 -10.47 11.99
N PHE A 25 1.04 -10.95 11.27
CA PHE A 25 -0.16 -11.58 11.82
C PHE A 25 -0.42 -12.91 11.12
N PHE A 26 0.28 -13.95 11.60
CA PHE A 26 0.15 -15.30 11.09
C PHE A 26 -1.31 -15.80 11.21
N ASP A 27 -1.76 -16.56 10.21
CA ASP A 27 -3.09 -17.18 10.10
C ASP A 27 -4.33 -16.26 10.08
N VAL A 28 -4.16 -14.93 10.10
CA VAL A 28 -5.27 -13.99 9.94
C VAL A 28 -5.35 -13.50 8.50
N ARG A 29 -6.57 -13.47 7.95
CA ARG A 29 -6.90 -12.79 6.70
C ARG A 29 -8.05 -11.83 6.95
N GLY A 30 -7.89 -10.59 6.50
CA GLY A 30 -8.94 -9.57 6.58
C GLY A 30 -9.32 -9.11 5.19
N MET A 31 -10.60 -8.83 4.97
CA MET A 31 -11.04 -8.16 3.75
C MET A 31 -10.67 -6.68 3.85
N VAL A 32 -9.88 -6.16 2.91
CA VAL A 32 -9.34 -4.79 2.97
C VAL A 32 -9.62 -4.05 1.65
N PRO A 33 -10.32 -2.90 1.70
CA PRO A 33 -10.46 -2.02 0.55
C PRO A 33 -9.15 -1.26 0.27
N ARG A 34 -8.72 -1.23 -0.98
CA ARG A 34 -7.54 -0.47 -1.45
C ARG A 34 -7.87 0.34 -2.71
N PRO A 35 -7.25 1.51 -2.90
CA PRO A 35 -7.35 2.20 -4.17
C PRO A 35 -6.71 1.35 -5.29
N VAL A 36 -7.37 1.29 -6.45
CA VAL A 36 -6.89 0.54 -7.63
C VAL A 36 -5.58 1.13 -8.17
N ARG A 37 -5.34 2.43 -7.97
CA ARG A 37 -4.12 3.14 -8.37
C ARG A 37 -3.64 4.08 -7.26
N ILE A 38 -2.33 4.18 -7.11
CA ILE A 38 -1.66 5.19 -6.27
C ILE A 38 -0.49 5.83 -7.01
N GLU A 39 -0.14 7.05 -6.62
CA GLU A 39 1.14 7.67 -6.96
C GLU A 39 1.95 7.88 -5.68
N VAL A 40 3.20 7.45 -5.73
CA VAL A 40 4.12 7.50 -4.60
C VAL A 40 5.31 8.36 -4.97
N GLU A 41 5.50 9.44 -4.22
CA GLU A 41 6.78 10.14 -4.18
C GLU A 41 7.73 9.34 -3.29
N HIS A 42 8.95 9.09 -3.77
CA HIS A 42 9.99 8.42 -3.00
C HIS A 42 11.38 8.86 -3.46
N GLN A 43 12.39 8.40 -2.75
CA GLN A 43 13.78 8.56 -3.13
C GLN A 43 14.36 7.24 -3.63
N ASP A 44 15.30 7.31 -4.56
CA ASP A 44 16.25 6.23 -4.86
C ASP A 44 17.45 6.28 -3.88
N ILE A 45 18.34 5.29 -3.96
CA ILE A 45 19.50 5.15 -3.07
C ILE A 45 20.47 6.34 -3.10
N ASP A 46 20.51 7.09 -4.20
CA ASP A 46 21.32 8.29 -4.35
C ASP A 46 20.62 9.57 -3.85
N GLY A 47 19.38 9.45 -3.36
CA GLY A 47 18.57 10.57 -2.88
C GLY A 47 17.76 11.27 -3.97
N THR A 48 17.79 10.80 -5.21
CA THR A 48 16.97 11.33 -6.31
C THR A 48 15.49 11.13 -6.01
N VAL A 49 14.71 12.22 -6.07
CA VAL A 49 13.25 12.18 -5.87
C VAL A 49 12.57 11.69 -7.16
N LEU A 50 11.70 10.70 -7.01
CA LEU A 50 10.96 10.04 -8.07
C LEU A 50 9.48 9.97 -7.69
N ILE A 51 8.61 10.04 -8.70
CA ILE A 51 7.19 9.75 -8.55
C ILE A 51 6.89 8.50 -9.37
N THR A 52 6.41 7.46 -8.70
CA THR A 52 6.07 6.19 -9.33
C THR A 52 4.59 5.90 -9.17
N SER A 53 3.91 5.60 -10.27
CA SER A 53 2.52 5.15 -10.26
C SER A 53 2.45 3.62 -10.17
N PHE A 54 1.61 3.13 -9.26
CA PHE A 54 1.32 1.71 -9.08
C PHE A 54 -0.16 1.45 -9.31
N GLU A 55 -0.48 0.29 -9.87
CA GLU A 55 -1.85 -0.12 -10.19
C GLU A 55 -2.12 -1.57 -9.79
N GLY A 56 -3.40 -1.88 -9.56
CA GLY A 56 -3.91 -3.22 -9.25
C GLY A 56 -3.20 -3.88 -8.06
N ALA A 57 -2.75 -5.12 -8.25
CA ALA A 57 -2.12 -5.90 -7.19
C ALA A 57 -0.85 -5.24 -6.62
N VAL A 58 -0.08 -4.50 -7.44
CA VAL A 58 1.13 -3.83 -6.97
C VAL A 58 0.78 -2.61 -6.12
N ALA A 59 -0.25 -1.83 -6.51
CA ALA A 59 -0.77 -0.74 -5.69
C ALA A 59 -1.19 -1.25 -4.30
N ARG A 60 -1.93 -2.38 -4.26
CA ARG A 60 -2.33 -3.04 -3.01
C ARG A 60 -1.14 -3.41 -2.12
N LEU A 61 -0.12 -4.06 -2.68
CA LEU A 61 1.07 -4.45 -1.93
C LEU A 61 1.83 -3.24 -1.38
N VAL A 62 1.98 -2.18 -2.18
CA VAL A 62 2.64 -0.94 -1.73
C VAL A 62 1.82 -0.28 -0.63
N CYS A 63 0.49 -0.17 -0.78
CA CYS A 63 -0.39 0.33 0.26
C CYS A 63 -0.31 -0.49 1.56
N HIS A 64 -0.16 -1.82 1.47
CA HIS A 64 0.00 -2.72 2.62
C HIS A 64 1.21 -2.32 3.46
N GLU A 65 2.38 -2.23 2.83
CA GLU A 65 3.64 -1.91 3.52
C GLU A 65 3.72 -0.46 3.99
N MET A 66 3.07 0.47 3.26
CA MET A 66 3.03 1.89 3.65
C MET A 66 2.11 2.18 4.83
N THR A 67 1.11 1.34 5.10
CA THR A 67 0.14 1.55 6.19
C THR A 67 0.64 0.87 7.48
N ILE A 68 1.63 1.46 8.16
CA ILE A 68 2.16 0.92 9.43
C ILE A 68 1.55 1.57 10.69
N SER A 69 0.47 2.35 10.57
CA SER A 69 -0.27 2.85 11.74
C SER A 69 -1.45 1.94 12.09
N VAL A 70 -1.37 1.38 13.28
CA VAL A 70 -2.35 0.59 14.04
C VAL A 70 -3.78 1.11 13.83
N GLY A 71 -4.54 0.56 12.87
CA GLY A 71 -5.94 0.96 12.67
C GLY A 71 -6.64 0.52 11.39
N ALA A 72 -5.94 0.06 10.35
CA ALA A 72 -6.58 -0.32 9.08
C ALA A 72 -6.91 -1.82 8.93
N TYR A 73 -6.46 -2.68 9.84
CA TYR A 73 -6.99 -4.05 9.93
C TYR A 73 -8.34 -4.03 10.63
N THR A 74 -9.36 -3.44 10.00
CA THR A 74 -10.74 -3.80 10.36
C THR A 74 -10.99 -5.17 9.76
N VAL A 75 -10.46 -6.22 10.41
CA VAL A 75 -10.92 -7.58 10.17
C VAL A 75 -12.38 -7.60 10.64
N ARG A 76 -13.31 -7.29 9.73
CA ARG A 76 -14.71 -7.63 9.94
C ARG A 76 -14.76 -9.16 9.87
N ALA A 77 -14.87 -9.77 11.05
CA ALA A 77 -15.29 -11.15 11.20
C ALA A 77 -16.70 -11.34 10.63
#